data_AF-A0A521R733-F1
#
_entry.id   AF-A0A521R733-F1
#
_cell.length_a   1.000
_cell.length_b   1.000
_cell.length_c   1.000
_cell.angle_alpha   90.00
_cell.angle_beta   90.00
_cell.angle_gamma   90.00
#
_symmetry.space_group_name_H-M   'P 1'
#
loop_
_entity.id
_entity.type
_entity.pdbx_description
1 polymer ?
#
loop_
_entity_poly.entity_id
_entity_poly.type
_entity_poly.pdbx_seq_one_letter_code
_entity_poly.pdbx_strand_id
1 'polypeptide(L)' 'MQTFVFRCPSTGYNVQGSFEEANSPLPTYVGQHCLACRRLHIVDPRNGRLLADRQLTTANLPRHIEELR' A
#
# COMPACT_ATOMS: atom_id res chain seq x y z
N MET A 1 3.30 -5.23 19.95
CA MET A 1 2.39 -5.30 18.79
C MET A 1 1.73 -3.95 18.61
N GLN A 2 1.76 -3.40 17.39
CA GLN A 2 1.06 -2.15 17.05
C GLN A 2 -0.02 -2.41 16.00
N THR A 3 -1.07 -1.59 16.03
CA THR A 3 -2.18 -1.65 15.09
C THR A 3 -2.24 -0.39 14.24
N PHE A 4 -2.78 -0.53 13.04
CA PHE A 4 -3.00 0.58 12.12
C PHE A 4 -4.25 0.30 11.27
N VAL A 5 -4.69 1.31 10.54
CA VAL A 5 -5.83 1.20 9.62
C VAL A 5 -5.35 1.44 8.20
N PHE A 6 -5.84 0.64 7.26
CA PHE A 6 -5.61 0.85 5.83
C PHE A 6 -6.91 0.67 5.05
N ARG A 7 -6.98 1.23 3.85
CA ARG A 7 -8.17 1.12 2.99
C ARG A 7 -8.01 -0.05 2.02
N CYS A 8 -8.96 -0.99 2.04
CA CYS A 8 -8.95 -2.10 1.08
C CYS A 8 -9.26 -1.57 -0.32
N PRO A 9 -8.41 -1.82 -1.33
CA PRO A 9 -8.61 -1.33 -2.68
C PRO A 9 -9.74 -2.08 -3.41
N SER A 10 -10.07 -3.31 -2.98
CA SER A 10 -11.12 -4.12 -3.61
C SER A 10 -12.52 -3.77 -3.11
N THR A 11 -12.68 -3.37 -1.84
CA THR A 11 -14.00 -3.14 -1.22
C THR A 11 -14.21 -1.70 -0.77
N GLY A 12 -13.14 -0.91 -0.67
CA GLY A 12 -13.18 0.46 -0.15
C GLY A 12 -13.29 0.58 1.37
N TYR A 13 -13.42 -0.54 2.11
CA TYR A 13 -13.53 -0.55 3.57
C TYR A 13 -12.21 -0.23 4.28
N ASN A 14 -12.33 0.36 5.46
CA ASN A 14 -11.22 0.51 6.41
C ASN A 14 -11.02 -0.82 7.12
N VAL A 15 -9.79 -1.33 7.11
CA VAL A 15 -9.41 -2.62 7.67
C VAL A 15 -8.32 -2.40 8.70
N GLN A 16 -8.47 -3.02 9.87
CA GLN A 16 -7.45 -3.01 10.91
C GLN A 16 -6.33 -4.01 10.55
N GLY A 17 -5.10 -3.52 10.50
CA GLY A 17 -3.88 -4.31 10.39
C GLY A 17 -3.09 -4.31 11.68
N SER A 18 -2.12 -5.20 11.77
CA SER A 18 -1.17 -5.26 12.89
C SER A 18 0.23 -5.63 12.43
N PHE A 19 1.23 -5.16 13.17
CA PHE A 19 2.62 -5.54 12.96
C PHE A 19 3.39 -5.57 14.29
N GLU A 20 4.50 -6.28 14.29
CA GLU A 20 5.44 -6.26 15.41
C GLU A 20 6.46 -5.15 15.18
N GLU A 21 6.60 -4.27 16.16
CA GLU A 21 7.68 -3.28 16.16
C GLU A 21 8.96 -4.03 16.51
N ALA A 22 9.75 -4.38 15.49
CA ALA A 22 11.08 -4.90 15.68
C ALA A 22 12.01 -3.74 16.09
N ASN A 23 12.97 -3.99 16.99
CA ASN A 23 14.04 -3.05 17.37
C ASN A 23 15.02 -2.71 16.22
N SER A 24 14.59 -2.88 14.97
CA SER A 24 15.28 -2.58 13.72
C SER A 24 14.55 -1.44 13.00
N PRO A 25 15.19 -0.71 12.08
CA PRO A 25 14.52 0.37 11.35
C PRO A 25 13.19 -0.14 10.77
N LEU A 26 12.10 0.56 11.10
CA LEU A 26 10.72 0.19 10.80
C LEU A 26 10.61 -0.43 9.39
N PRO A 27 10.09 -1.67 9.24
CA PRO A 27 9.86 -2.23 7.93
C PRO A 27 8.94 -1.29 7.16
N THR A 28 9.40 -0.81 5.99
CA THR A 28 8.66 0.20 5.20
C THR A 28 7.28 -0.31 4.78
N TYR A 29 7.13 -1.64 4.70
CA TYR A 29 5.89 -2.31 4.36
C TYR A 29 5.71 -3.61 5.12
N VAL A 30 4.47 -3.95 5.44
CA VAL A 30 4.06 -5.19 6.09
C VAL A 30 2.97 -5.89 5.28
N GLY A 31 3.01 -7.22 5.22
CA GLY A 31 1.96 -8.03 4.59
C GLY A 31 0.76 -8.19 5.52
N GLN A 32 -0.43 -7.89 5.04
CA GLN A 32 -1.69 -7.96 5.79
C GLN A 32 -2.71 -8.82 5.05
N HIS A 33 -3.20 -9.87 5.71
CA HIS A 33 -4.36 -10.61 5.23
C HIS A 33 -5.63 -9.79 5.49
N CYS A 34 -6.22 -9.28 4.42
CA CYS A 34 -7.37 -8.40 4.48
C CYS A 34 -8.63 -9.15 4.88
N LEU A 35 -9.22 -8.83 6.03
CA LEU A 35 -10.47 -9.44 6.48
C LEU A 35 -11.67 -9.07 5.59
N ALA A 36 -11.61 -7.94 4.88
CA ALA A 36 -12.69 -7.49 4.00
C ALA A 36 -12.74 -8.24 2.65
N CYS A 37 -11.60 -8.55 2.05
CA CYS A 37 -11.53 -9.14 0.70
C CYS A 37 -10.78 -10.48 0.63
N ARG A 38 -10.21 -10.95 1.75
CA ARG A 38 -9.44 -12.19 1.90
C ARG A 38 -8.17 -12.26 1.02
N ARG A 39 -7.63 -11.11 0.60
CA ARG A 39 -6.37 -11.01 -0.16
C ARG A 39 -5.23 -10.48 0.71
N LEU A 40 -4.00 -10.71 0.28
CA LEU A 40 -2.81 -10.12 0.89
C LEU A 40 -2.60 -8.69 0.35
N HIS A 41 -2.43 -7.73 1.25
CA HIS A 41 -2.04 -6.36 0.93
C HIS A 41 -0.70 -6.03 1.57
N ILE A 42 0.18 -5.37 0.81
CA ILE A 42 1.46 -4.88 1.30
C ILE A 42 1.27 -3.40 1.66
N VAL A 43 1.36 -3.07 2.95
CA VAL A 43 0.92 -1.78 3.49
C VAL A 43 2.03 -1.11 4.30
N ASP A 44 2.20 0.19 4.14
CA ASP A 44 3.03 0.98 5.05
C ASP A 44 2.23 1.25 6.33
N PRO A 45 2.59 0.66 7.48
CA PRO A 45 1.80 0.78 8.69
C PRO A 45 1.79 2.21 9.25
N ARG A 46 2.72 3.08 8.83
CA ARG A 46 2.83 4.47 9.31
C ARG A 46 1.73 5.38 8.78
N ASN A 47 1.19 5.05 7.59
CA ASN A 47 0.20 5.88 6.90
C ASN A 47 -0.95 5.08 6.28
N GLY A 48 -0.93 3.76 6.35
CA GLY A 48 -1.96 2.89 5.80
C GLY A 48 -1.98 2.82 4.27
N ARG A 49 -0.97 3.34 3.57
CA ARG A 49 -0.92 3.34 2.10
C ARG A 49 -0.39 2.01 1.56
N LEU A 50 -0.93 1.58 0.43
CA LEU A 50 -0.52 0.35 -0.22
C LEU A 50 0.78 0.57 -0.99
N LEU A 51 1.61 -0.48 -1.08
CA LEU A 51 2.77 -0.46 -1.98
C LEU A 51 2.34 -0.19 -3.43
N ALA A 52 1.19 -0.72 -3.85
CA ALA A 52 0.62 -0.52 -5.19
C ALA A 52 0.31 0.95 -5.50
N ASP A 53 -0.05 1.77 -4.50
CA ASP A 53 -0.34 3.19 -4.70
C ASP A 53 0.91 3.99 -5.10
N ARG A 54 2.11 3.48 -4.77
CA ARG A 54 3.38 4.12 -5.13
C ARG A 54 3.65 4.06 -6.63
N GLN A 55 3.11 3.09 -7.35
CA GLN A 55 3.36 2.93 -8.79
C GLN A 55 2.48 3.86 -9.65
N LEU A 56 1.30 4.24 -9.14
CA LEU A 56 0.41 5.19 -9.80
C LEU A 56 0.99 6.61 -9.88
N THR A 57 1.98 6.96 -9.04
CA THR A 57 2.63 8.28 -9.12
C THR A 57 3.68 8.38 -10.22
N THR A 58 4.21 7.27 -10.72
CA THR A 58 5.23 7.25 -11.79
C THR A 58 4.63 7.01 -13.18
N ALA A 59 3.42 6.46 -13.26
CA ALA A 59 2.75 6.14 -14.52
C ALA A 59 2.02 7.33 -15.17
N ASN A 60 2.06 8.53 -14.57
CA ASN A 60 1.36 9.72 -15.05
C ASN A 60 2.29 10.77 -15.71
N LEU A 61 3.47 10.37 -16.20
CA LEU A 61 4.15 11.20 -17.19
C LEU A 61 3.40 11.08 -18.52
N PRO A 62 2.93 12.18 -19.14
CA PRO A 62 2.45 12.14 -20.50
C PRO A 62 3.59 11.61 -21.37
N ARG A 63 3.39 10.43 -21.96
CA ARG A 63 4.22 9.95 -23.05
C ARG A 63 3.90 10.85 -24.25
N HIS A 64 4.54 12.02 -24.31
CA HIS A 64 4.56 12.81 -25.53
C HIS A 64 5.32 11.96 -26.56
N ILE A 65 4.55 11.29 -27.41
CA ILE A 65 5.06 10.65 -28.62
C ILE A 65 5.43 11.81 -29.54
N GLU A 66 6.70 12.20 -29.54
CA GLU A 66 7.26 13.01 -30.61
C GLU A 66 7.55 12.09 -31.80
N GLU A 67 6.49 11.60 -32.44
CA GLU A 67 6.56 11.24 -33.86
C GLU A 67 6.50 12.55 -34.63
N LEU A 68 7.62 13.02 -35.17
CA LEU A 68 7.66 13.89 -36.35
C LEU A 68 9.09 14.00 -36.91
N ARG A 69 9.32 13.12 -37.89
CA ARG A 69 9.89 13.38 -39.23
C ARG A 69 11.36 13.81 -39.36
#